data_AF-A0AAU7TPM0-F1
#
_entry.id   AF-A0AAU7TPM0-F1
#
_cell.length_a   1.000
_cell.length_b   1.000
_cell.length_c   1.000
_cell.angle_alpha   90.00
_cell.angle_beta   90.00
_cell.angle_gamma   90.00
#
_symmetry.space_group_name_H-M   'P 1'
#
loop_
_entity.id
_entity.type
_entity.pdbx_description
1 polymer ?
#
loop_
_entity_poly.entity_id
_entity_poly.type
_entity_poly.pdbx_seq_one_letter_code
_entity_poly.pdbx_strand_id
1 'polypeptide(L)'
;MDWSGVPNRKLLAGLYLVAFPAMVAGLVALLVSQLTGQSLLPVVAGILFVGGQLVIVGLAHTLRAAVPAGSTKGDPRGVAWNRLTLGRELPGAWRVVRG
;
A
#
# COMPACT_ATOMS: atom_id res chain seq x y z
N MET A 1 -6.73 3.26 -10.54
CA MET A 1 -5.83 2.55 -11.46
C MET A 1 -6.65 1.48 -12.17
N ASP A 2 -6.30 1.04 -13.37
CA ASP A 2 -7.08 -0.05 -13.99
C ASP A 2 -6.55 -1.41 -13.55
N TRP A 3 -7.27 -2.04 -12.63
CA TRP A 3 -6.93 -3.35 -12.08
C TRP A 3 -7.35 -4.51 -13.00
N SER A 4 -8.15 -4.23 -14.04
CA SER A 4 -8.77 -5.27 -14.88
C SER A 4 -7.76 -6.09 -15.69
N GLY A 5 -6.70 -5.43 -16.18
CA GLY A 5 -5.64 -6.02 -16.99
C GLY A 5 -4.52 -6.71 -16.20
N VAL A 6 -4.60 -6.78 -14.87
CA VAL A 6 -3.53 -7.34 -14.04
C VAL A 6 -3.84 -8.81 -13.69
N PRO A 7 -2.91 -9.75 -13.97
CA PRO A 7 -3.07 -11.14 -13.51
C PRO A 7 -3.13 -11.20 -11.98
N ASN A 8 -3.97 -12.08 -11.45
CA ASN A 8 -4.18 -12.23 -10.00
C ASN A 8 -4.67 -10.94 -9.29
N ARG A 9 -5.41 -10.06 -9.98
CA ARG A 9 -5.93 -8.79 -9.44
C ARG A 9 -6.60 -8.88 -8.07
N LYS A 10 -7.35 -9.96 -7.80
CA LYS A 10 -8.01 -10.19 -6.50
C LYS A 10 -7.00 -10.40 -5.37
N LEU A 11 -5.96 -11.19 -5.62
CA LEU A 11 -4.89 -11.44 -4.65
C LEU A 11 -4.11 -10.15 -4.36
N LEU A 12 -3.72 -9.41 -5.41
CA LEU A 12 -2.98 -8.15 -5.27
C LEU A 12 -3.81 -7.07 -4.55
N ALA A 13 -5.10 -6.98 -4.87
CA ALA A 13 -6.02 -6.09 -4.18
C ALA A 13 -6.21 -6.48 -2.70
N GLY A 14 -6.34 -7.78 -2.41
CA GLY A 14 -6.40 -8.30 -1.04
C GLY A 14 -5.12 -8.00 -0.25
N LEU A 15 -3.95 -8.24 -0.85
CA LEU A 15 -2.65 -7.89 -0.26
C LEU A 15 -2.56 -6.40 0.06
N TYR A 16 -3.01 -5.54 -0.86
CA TYR A 16 -3.03 -4.09 -0.62
C TYR A 16 -3.95 -3.70 0.54
N LEU A 17 -5.14 -4.28 0.62
CA LEU A 17 -6.12 -4.01 1.69
C LEU A 17 -5.62 -4.41 3.07
N VAL A 18 -4.69 -5.37 3.18
CA VAL A 18 -4.05 -5.75 4.45
C VAL A 18 -2.80 -4.92 4.71
N ALA A 19 -1.95 -4.75 3.69
CA ALA A 19 -0.67 -4.06 3.82
C ALA A 19 -0.82 -2.58 4.17
N PHE A 20 -1.80 -1.89 3.58
CA PHE A 20 -2.04 -0.48 3.85
C PHE A 20 -2.40 -0.19 5.33
N PRO A 21 -3.43 -0.82 5.93
CA PRO A 21 -3.74 -0.58 7.34
C PRO A 21 -2.64 -1.10 8.27
N ALA A 22 -1.95 -2.19 7.94
CA ALA A 22 -0.79 -2.65 8.72
C ALA A 22 0.31 -1.59 8.75
N MET A 23 0.63 -0.99 7.60
CA MET A 23 1.60 0.11 7.50
C MET A 23 1.17 1.30 8.37
N VAL A 24 -0.07 1.76 8.23
CA VAL A 24 -0.59 2.92 8.98
C VAL A 24 -0.61 2.64 10.48
N ALA A 25 -1.08 1.46 10.90
CA ALA A 25 -1.12 1.07 12.30
C ALA A 25 0.29 0.97 12.91
N GLY A 26 1.25 0.38 12.18
CA GLY A 26 2.65 0.33 12.60
C GLY A 26 3.26 1.72 12.78
N LEU A 27 3.02 2.62 11.82
CA LEU A 27 3.47 4.01 11.92
C LEU A 27 2.86 4.74 13.12
N VAL A 28 1.53 4.64 13.30
CA VAL A 28 0.83 5.27 14.42
C VAL A 28 1.35 4.73 15.75
N ALA A 29 1.52 3.42 15.89
CA ALA A 29 2.05 2.80 17.10
C ALA A 29 3.48 3.26 17.42
N LEU A 30 4.34 3.39 16.41
CA LEU A 30 5.69 3.94 16.58
C LEU A 30 5.63 5.40 17.04
N LEU A 31 4.82 6.25 16.40
CA LEU A 31 4.67 7.65 16.77
C LEU A 31 4.13 7.81 18.19
N VAL A 32 3.11 7.03 18.57
CA VAL A 32 2.56 7.03 19.94
C VAL A 32 3.62 6.59 20.94
N SER A 33 4.41 5.56 20.64
CA SER A 33 5.51 5.12 21.51
C SER A 33 6.54 6.22 21.74
N GLN A 34 6.92 6.93 20.67
CA GLN A 34 7.86 8.05 20.75
C GLN A 34 7.30 9.23 21.55
N LEU A 35 6.02 9.56 21.36
CA LEU A 35 5.37 10.69 22.04
C LEU A 35 5.11 10.43 23.53
N THR A 36 4.76 9.20 23.90
CA THR A 36 4.40 8.84 25.27
C THR A 36 5.60 8.38 26.11
N GLY A 37 6.75 8.11 25.47
CA GLY A 37 7.90 7.46 26.10
C GLY A 37 7.62 6.00 26.51
N GLN A 38 6.45 5.44 26.18
CA GLN A 38 6.10 4.06 26.47
C GLN A 38 6.54 3.14 25.34
N SER A 39 7.15 2.01 25.70
CA SER A 39 7.56 0.98 24.73
C SER A 39 6.36 0.12 24.31
N LEU A 40 5.52 0.64 23.39
CA LEU A 40 4.45 -0.16 22.78
C LEU A 40 5.06 -1.06 21.70
N LEU A 41 5.58 -2.23 22.10
CA LEU A 41 6.10 -3.29 21.22
C LEU A 41 6.78 -2.75 19.93
N PRO A 42 7.86 -1.94 20.06
CA PRO A 42 8.42 -1.16 18.96
C PRO A 42 8.89 -2.03 17.79
N VAL A 43 9.32 -3.26 18.09
CA VAL A 43 9.71 -4.25 17.08
C VAL A 43 8.51 -4.68 16.23
N VAL A 44 7.36 -4.96 16.85
CA VAL A 44 6.14 -5.37 16.14
C VAL A 44 5.61 -4.22 15.30
N ALA A 45 5.54 -3.01 15.86
CA ALA A 45 5.12 -1.81 15.15
C ALA A 45 6.04 -1.50 13.96
N GLY A 46 7.36 -1.66 14.15
CA GLY A 46 8.36 -1.55 13.09
C GLY A 46 8.16 -2.57 11.97
N ILE A 47 7.94 -3.85 12.31
CA ILE A 47 7.68 -4.91 11.32
C ILE A 47 6.40 -4.62 10.53
N LEU A 48 5.33 -4.16 11.18
CA LEU A 48 4.07 -3.82 10.50
C LEU A 48 4.26 -2.65 9.53
N PHE A 49 4.97 -1.60 9.96
CA PHE A 49 5.26 -0.45 9.12
C PHE A 49 6.14 -0.82 7.91
N VAL A 50 7.30 -1.43 8.16
CA VAL A 50 8.28 -1.78 7.12
C VAL A 50 7.71 -2.86 6.20
N GLY A 51 7.09 -3.90 6.77
CA GLY A 51 6.47 -4.98 6.00
C GLY A 51 5.35 -4.47 5.09
N GLY A 52 4.46 -3.61 5.63
CA GLY A 52 3.42 -2.96 4.82
C GLY A 52 4.00 -2.11 3.69
N GLN A 53 5.07 -1.35 3.94
CA GLN A 53 5.75 -0.58 2.91
C GLN A 53 6.41 -1.45 1.84
N LEU A 54 7.09 -2.53 2.21
CA LEU A 54 7.70 -3.45 1.24
C LEU A 54 6.65 -4.07 0.32
N VAL A 55 5.49 -4.43 0.86
CA VAL A 55 4.36 -4.91 0.04
C VAL A 55 3.87 -3.82 -0.90
N ILE A 56 3.69 -2.57 -0.44
CA ILE A 56 3.27 -1.44 -1.28
C ILE A 56 4.29 -1.15 -2.40
N VAL A 57 5.59 -1.21 -2.10
CA VAL A 57 6.67 -1.03 -3.10
C VAL A 57 6.65 -2.16 -4.13
N GLY A 58 6.48 -3.41 -3.69
CA GLY A 58 6.32 -4.56 -4.59
C GLY A 58 5.08 -4.43 -5.47
N LEU A 59 3.95 -4.02 -4.89
CA LEU A 59 2.72 -3.75 -5.62
C LEU A 59 2.93 -2.64 -6.66
N ALA A 60 3.60 -1.55 -6.33
CA ALA A 60 3.90 -0.48 -7.28
C ALA A 60 4.73 -0.96 -8.48
N HIS A 61 5.66 -1.91 -8.26
CA HIS A 61 6.40 -2.54 -9.35
C HIS A 61 5.51 -3.40 -10.24
N THR A 62 4.68 -4.25 -9.64
CA THR A 62 3.79 -5.15 -10.40
C THR A 62 2.71 -4.39 -11.16
N LEU A 63 2.19 -3.32 -10.55
CA LEU A 63 1.07 -2.55 -11.07
C LEU A 63 1.52 -1.43 -12.03
N ARG A 64 2.81 -1.16 -12.22
CA ARG A 64 3.27 -0.05 -13.09
C ARG A 64 2.63 -0.01 -14.49
N ALA A 65 2.31 -1.18 -15.06
CA ALA A 65 1.68 -1.30 -16.38
C ALA A 65 0.18 -0.93 -16.40
N ALA A 66 -0.48 -0.94 -15.23
CA ALA A 66 -1.86 -0.56 -15.02
C ALA A 66 -2.05 0.95 -14.76
N VAL A 67 -0.96 1.74 -14.80
CA VAL A 67 -1.04 3.20 -14.79
C VAL A 67 -1.43 3.68 -16.20
N PRO A 68 -2.50 4.47 -16.36
CA PRO A 68 -2.90 4.96 -17.68
C PRO A 68 -1.78 5.79 -18.33
N ALA A 69 -1.47 5.53 -19.60
CA ALA A 69 -0.36 6.14 -20.33
C ALA A 69 -0.41 7.69 -20.40
N GLY A 70 -1.60 8.29 -20.27
CA GLY A 70 -1.79 9.74 -20.23
C GLY A 70 -1.67 10.38 -18.84
N SER A 71 -1.39 9.59 -17.78
CA SER A 71 -1.55 10.08 -16.40
C SER A 71 -0.46 11.02 -15.92
N THR A 72 0.75 11.07 -16.50
CA THR A 72 1.80 11.98 -16.00
C THR A 72 3.10 12.01 -16.83
N LYS A 73 3.77 13.17 -16.81
CA LYS A 73 5.18 13.41 -17.23
C LYS A 73 6.25 12.70 -16.36
N GLY A 74 5.97 11.50 -15.80
CA GLY A 74 6.85 10.85 -14.82
C GLY A 74 6.78 9.32 -14.84
N ASP A 75 7.69 8.67 -14.09
CA ASP A 75 7.80 7.21 -14.02
C ASP A 75 6.48 6.58 -13.53
N PRO A 76 5.83 5.70 -14.32
CA PRO A 76 4.61 4.98 -13.94
C PRO A 76 4.72 4.28 -12.59
N ARG A 77 5.90 3.76 -12.22
CA ARG A 77 6.11 3.16 -10.91
C ARG A 77 5.94 4.17 -9.78
N GLY A 78 6.51 5.37 -9.91
CA GLY A 78 6.40 6.42 -8.91
C GLY A 78 4.95 6.89 -8.72
N VAL A 79 4.19 6.95 -9.81
CA VAL A 79 2.77 7.28 -9.80
C VAL A 79 1.96 6.19 -9.08
N ALA A 80 2.22 4.92 -9.41
CA ALA A 80 1.56 3.78 -8.76
C ALA A 80 1.87 3.75 -7.27
N TRP A 81 3.15 3.88 -6.89
CA TRP A 81 3.57 3.93 -5.49
C TRP A 81 2.89 5.08 -4.74
N ASN A 82 2.88 6.29 -5.29
CA ASN A 82 2.25 7.44 -4.64
C ASN A 82 0.75 7.21 -4.41
N ARG A 83 0.03 6.67 -5.40
CA ARG A 83 -1.40 6.36 -5.27
C ARG A 83 -1.67 5.30 -4.19
N LEU A 84 -0.84 4.25 -4.14
CA LEU A 84 -0.96 3.17 -3.17
C LEU A 84 -0.62 3.64 -1.74
N THR A 85 0.49 4.37 -1.57
CA THR A 85 0.93 4.91 -0.26
C THR A 85 -0.06 5.94 0.29
N LEU A 86 -0.77 6.68 -0.57
CA LEU A 86 -1.80 7.63 -0.14
C LEU A 86 -3.18 6.98 0.08
N GLY A 87 -3.33 5.67 -0.06
CA GLY A 87 -4.63 5.01 0.14
C GLY A 87 -5.65 5.26 -0.97
N ARG A 88 -5.26 5.91 -2.07
CA ARG A 88 -6.20 6.34 -3.13
C ARG A 88 -6.81 5.17 -3.89
N GLU A 89 -6.17 4.01 -3.86
CA GLU A 89 -6.67 2.80 -4.50
C GLU A 89 -7.52 1.91 -3.59
N LEU A 90 -7.74 2.27 -2.32
CA LEU A 90 -8.53 1.45 -1.38
C LEU A 90 -9.95 1.13 -1.91
N PRO A 91 -10.72 2.11 -2.42
CA PRO A 91 -12.05 1.82 -2.97
C PRO A 91 -11.98 0.91 -4.21
N GLY A 92 -10.95 1.07 -5.03
CA GLY A 92 -10.71 0.25 -6.23
C GLY A 92 -10.40 -1.19 -5.87
N ALA A 93 -9.44 -1.39 -4.96
CA ALA A 93 -9.06 -2.70 -4.44
C ALA A 93 -10.25 -3.41 -3.78
N TRP A 94 -11.05 -2.70 -2.99
CA TRP A 94 -12.25 -3.27 -2.37
C TRP A 94 -13.29 -3.74 -3.39
N ARG A 95 -13.51 -2.99 -4.48
CA ARG A 95 -14.39 -3.43 -5.57
C ARG A 95 -13.84 -4.70 -6.24
N VAL A 96 -12.55 -4.73 -6.54
CA VAL A 96 -11.90 -5.88 -7.19
C VAL A 96 -12.02 -7.16 -6.35
N VAL A 97 -11.89 -7.07 -5.04
CA VAL A 97 -12.04 -8.21 -4.13
C VAL A 97 -13.49 -8.69 -4.07
N ARG A 98 -14.47 -7.76 -4.04
CA ARG A 98 -15.89 -8.12 -3.96
C ARG A 98 -16.50 -8.68 -5.25
N GLY A 99 -15.87 -8.43 -6.41
CA GLY A 99 -16.38 -8.86 -7.71
C GLY A 99 -17.09 -7.72 -8.42
#